data_AF-A0A5P9D3K1-F1
#
_entry.id   AF-A0A5P9D3K1-F1
#
_cell.length_a   1.000
_cell.length_b   1.000
_cell.length_c   1.000
_cell.angle_alpha   90.00
_cell.angle_beta   90.00
_cell.angle_gamma   90.00
#
_symmetry.space_group_name_H-M   'P 1'
#
loop_
_entity.id
_entity.type
_entity.pdbx_description
1 polymer ?
#
loop_
_entity_poly.entity_id
_entity_poly.type
_entity_poly.pdbx_seq_one_letter_code
_entity_poly.pdbx_strand_id
1 'polypeptide(L)'
;MKTHPLRSVDCQLLYETYAPLTGEQVQEIIRSAVQQCGFAREACQLMRTSTEADIYMLLNDLQILVTQSLPLSDTSHIEPLTRDYAVSQAFPDAADVLTKCKAVTTISVQKFALGGVKLSDEFSEMLGPEFDCFCDSKSTKFALNIAKVIAVQVSLKTRCEGVFWGQNGYLLPAQRFAELAIQNDETLLYIRPHLHAPIQSVSDTRTFGVVASGAEHLIGYRVEFEPSTVPPAYMVENLHYFVAFCLQRQEVLPEGDVFGKNQDEKVRISYKQTEKDKPDRILLTVQSSAELGIEGEYRPSIYHQYDDNGERLSSTVSDVDVSGLDPNDPVDAAILDRLLAIKKASPPKPDAVVSPESAIAEEPTEARSATNEKTAEIGHSQEPKSSSSQSGPSQRVSLEELRRFAREAQVADAEPEAKTGKRAFLKKLFGK
;
A
#
# COMPACT_ATOMS: atom_id res chain seq x y z
N MET A 1 -7.87 -7.89 -5.53
CA MET A 1 -8.00 -6.67 -4.71
C MET A 1 -8.47 -5.50 -5.57
N LYS A 2 -9.54 -4.82 -5.16
CA LYS A 2 -10.02 -3.58 -5.80
C LYS A 2 -9.07 -2.43 -5.46
N THR A 3 -8.82 -1.53 -6.40
CA THR A 3 -7.91 -0.39 -6.24
C THR A 3 -8.60 0.93 -6.52
N HIS A 4 -7.94 2.04 -6.17
CA HIS A 4 -8.43 3.35 -6.56
C HIS A 4 -8.29 3.50 -8.09
N PRO A 5 -9.35 3.93 -8.80
CA PRO A 5 -9.36 3.99 -10.26
C PRO A 5 -8.13 4.72 -10.82
N LEU A 6 -7.40 4.04 -11.71
CA LEU A 6 -6.30 4.64 -12.47
C LEU A 6 -6.71 4.75 -13.94
N ARG A 7 -6.79 5.96 -14.46
CA ARG A 7 -7.22 6.20 -15.84
C ARG A 7 -6.16 5.81 -16.87
N SER A 8 -4.91 6.17 -16.60
CA SER A 8 -3.79 5.98 -17.51
C SER A 8 -2.48 5.78 -16.75
N VAL A 9 -1.59 5.00 -17.35
CA VAL A 9 -0.18 4.91 -16.97
C VAL A 9 0.63 5.74 -17.96
N ASP A 10 0.99 6.94 -17.53
CA ASP A 10 1.78 7.93 -18.27
C ASP A 10 3.23 8.01 -17.75
N CYS A 11 4.17 7.92 -18.69
CA CYS A 11 5.60 8.05 -18.46
C CYS A 11 6.19 9.02 -19.50
N GLN A 12 7.10 9.90 -19.09
CA GLN A 12 7.73 10.89 -19.96
C GLN A 12 9.25 10.79 -19.87
N LEU A 13 9.90 10.59 -21.02
CA LEU A 13 11.36 10.57 -21.16
C LEU A 13 11.81 11.95 -21.63
N LEU A 14 12.73 12.57 -20.91
CA LEU A 14 13.21 13.94 -21.12
C LEU A 14 14.56 13.93 -21.85
N TYR A 15 14.70 14.77 -22.87
CA TYR A 15 15.88 14.81 -23.74
C TYR A 15 16.46 16.22 -23.87
N GLU A 16 17.74 16.41 -23.59
CA GLU A 16 18.47 17.63 -23.97
C GLU A 16 18.89 17.63 -25.45
N THR A 17 19.14 16.44 -26.00
CA THR A 17 19.46 16.21 -27.41
C THR A 17 18.48 15.21 -28.00
N TYR A 18 17.78 15.59 -29.06
CA TYR A 18 16.72 14.77 -29.63
C TYR A 18 17.22 13.94 -30.82
N ALA A 19 17.18 12.63 -30.66
CA ALA A 19 17.34 11.65 -31.72
C ALA A 19 16.16 10.67 -31.64
N PRO A 20 15.03 10.97 -32.33
CA PRO A 20 13.85 10.11 -32.26
C PRO A 20 14.13 8.73 -32.83
N LEU A 21 13.31 7.77 -32.40
CA LEU A 21 13.28 6.46 -33.00
C LEU A 21 12.40 6.54 -34.26
N THR A 22 12.56 5.61 -35.18
CA THR A 22 11.60 5.49 -36.27
C THR A 22 10.29 4.90 -35.76
N GLY A 23 9.16 5.16 -36.43
CA GLY A 23 7.88 4.59 -36.06
C GLY A 23 7.92 3.06 -36.01
N GLU A 24 8.65 2.42 -36.92
CA GLU A 24 8.88 0.96 -36.90
C GLU A 24 9.63 0.48 -35.66
N GLN A 25 10.66 1.21 -35.22
CA GLN A 25 11.40 0.88 -34.00
C GLN A 25 10.52 0.99 -32.77
N VAL A 26 9.68 2.02 -32.68
CA VAL A 26 8.74 2.19 -31.57
C VAL A 26 7.69 1.08 -31.56
N GLN A 27 7.12 0.74 -32.72
CA GLN A 27 6.20 -0.38 -32.83
C GLN A 27 6.82 -1.70 -32.37
N GLU A 28 8.10 -1.92 -32.71
CA GLU A 28 8.80 -3.13 -32.30
C GLU A 28 9.03 -3.19 -30.80
N ILE A 29 9.36 -2.05 -30.19
CA ILE A 29 9.50 -1.94 -28.74
C ILE A 29 8.17 -2.27 -28.05
N ILE A 30 7.05 -1.71 -28.52
CA ILE A 30 5.72 -1.97 -27.95
C ILE A 30 5.40 -3.47 -28.07
N ARG A 31 5.59 -4.06 -29.25
CA ARG A 31 5.36 -5.49 -29.49
C ARG A 31 6.23 -6.38 -28.60
N SER A 32 7.50 -6.03 -28.43
CA SER A 32 8.43 -6.73 -27.53
C SER A 32 7.98 -6.62 -26.06
N ALA A 33 7.54 -5.44 -25.63
CA ALA A 33 7.05 -5.22 -24.28
C ALA A 33 5.80 -6.06 -23.99
N VAL A 34 4.83 -6.07 -24.91
CA VAL A 34 3.62 -6.89 -24.82
C VAL A 34 3.97 -8.38 -24.76
N GLN A 35 4.95 -8.83 -25.54
CA GLN A 35 5.44 -10.21 -25.51
C GLN A 35 6.07 -10.57 -24.17
N GLN A 36 6.90 -9.69 -23.59
CA GLN A 36 7.50 -9.89 -22.26
C GLN A 36 6.45 -9.93 -21.15
N CYS A 37 5.31 -9.27 -21.35
CA CYS A 37 4.17 -9.33 -20.43
C CYS A 37 3.23 -10.53 -20.70
N GLY A 38 3.63 -11.49 -21.55
CA GLY A 38 2.94 -12.79 -21.70
C GLY A 38 1.94 -12.89 -22.85
N PHE A 39 1.88 -11.93 -23.76
CA PHE A 39 0.96 -11.95 -24.90
C PHE A 39 1.68 -12.34 -26.20
N ALA A 40 0.92 -12.87 -27.16
CA ALA A 40 1.45 -13.05 -28.51
C ALA A 40 1.77 -11.68 -29.13
N ARG A 41 2.86 -11.61 -29.88
CA ARG A 41 3.34 -10.37 -30.51
C ARG A 41 2.30 -9.77 -31.46
N GLU A 42 1.56 -10.64 -32.13
CA GLU A 42 0.52 -10.34 -33.11
C GLU A 42 -0.80 -9.87 -32.47
N ALA A 43 -0.96 -10.06 -31.15
CA ALA A 43 -2.12 -9.57 -30.42
C ALA A 43 -2.15 -8.03 -30.33
N CYS A 44 -0.99 -7.38 -30.51
CA CYS A 44 -0.87 -5.93 -30.49
C CYS A 44 -0.95 -5.36 -31.91
N GLN A 45 -2.05 -4.67 -32.21
CA GLN A 45 -2.39 -4.18 -33.55
C GLN A 45 -2.09 -2.69 -33.69
N LEU A 46 -1.47 -2.30 -34.80
CA LEU A 46 -1.25 -0.89 -35.13
C LEU A 46 -2.57 -0.24 -35.56
N MET A 47 -2.90 0.90 -34.97
CA MET A 47 -4.08 1.67 -35.35
C MET A 47 -3.81 2.49 -36.61
N ARG A 48 -4.83 2.65 -37.45
CA ARG A 48 -4.75 3.42 -38.72
C ARG A 48 -4.43 4.91 -38.52
N THR A 49 -4.66 5.43 -37.32
CA THR A 49 -4.37 6.81 -36.92
C THR A 49 -2.91 7.03 -36.55
N SER A 50 -2.08 5.99 -36.55
CA SER A 50 -0.66 6.09 -36.22
C SER A 50 0.12 6.87 -37.27
N THR A 51 1.08 7.67 -36.81
CA THR A 51 2.04 8.42 -37.61
C THR A 51 3.46 8.04 -37.21
N GLU A 52 4.49 8.56 -37.86
CA GLU A 52 5.89 8.33 -37.46
C GLU A 52 6.19 8.83 -36.04
N ALA A 53 5.56 9.93 -35.61
CA ALA A 53 5.78 10.53 -34.31
C ALA A 53 4.80 10.01 -33.24
N ASP A 54 3.60 9.59 -33.64
CA ASP A 54 2.55 9.12 -32.74
C ASP A 54 2.15 7.68 -33.09
N ILE A 55 2.67 6.73 -32.33
CA ILE A 55 2.43 5.31 -32.55
C ILE A 55 1.31 4.84 -31.62
N TYR A 56 0.17 4.51 -32.22
CA TYR A 56 -1.01 4.01 -31.53
C TYR A 56 -1.15 2.51 -31.75
N MET A 57 -1.07 1.74 -30.67
CA MET A 57 -1.28 0.29 -30.71
C MET A 57 -2.39 -0.15 -29.77
N LEU A 58 -3.19 -1.10 -30.22
CA LEU A 58 -4.28 -1.69 -29.46
C LEU A 58 -3.91 -3.11 -29.04
N LEU A 59 -4.06 -3.42 -27.76
CA LEU A 59 -3.94 -4.76 -27.20
C LEU A 59 -5.22 -5.06 -26.41
N ASN A 60 -6.12 -5.86 -26.99
CA ASN A 60 -7.45 -6.11 -26.44
C ASN A 60 -8.21 -4.79 -26.14
N ASP A 61 -8.48 -4.52 -24.87
CA ASP A 61 -9.12 -3.30 -24.35
C ASP A 61 -8.11 -2.25 -23.87
N LEU A 62 -6.81 -2.39 -24.19
CA LEU A 62 -5.78 -1.42 -23.87
C LEU A 62 -5.32 -0.66 -25.10
N GLN A 63 -5.24 0.65 -24.96
CA GLN A 63 -4.55 1.53 -25.90
C GLN A 63 -3.17 1.88 -25.35
N ILE A 64 -2.16 1.65 -26.18
CA ILE A 64 -0.78 2.05 -25.94
C ILE A 64 -0.46 3.16 -26.94
N LEU A 65 -0.08 4.33 -26.43
CA LEU A 65 0.36 5.46 -27.23
C LEU A 65 1.80 5.80 -26.88
N VAL A 66 2.66 5.87 -27.89
CA VAL A 66 4.00 6.45 -27.77
C VAL A 66 4.10 7.65 -28.70
N THR A 67 4.27 8.83 -28.12
CA THR A 67 4.40 10.10 -28.83
C THR A 67 5.81 10.64 -28.67
N GLN A 68 6.49 10.92 -29.77
CA GLN A 68 7.81 11.56 -29.79
C GLN A 68 7.68 13.00 -30.31
N SER A 69 7.82 13.97 -29.41
CA SER A 69 7.51 15.38 -29.69
C SER A 69 8.64 16.33 -29.30
N LEU A 70 8.49 17.58 -29.75
CA LEU A 70 9.17 18.75 -29.18
C LEU A 70 8.87 18.86 -27.67
N PRO A 71 9.55 19.75 -26.91
CA PRO A 71 9.38 19.85 -25.46
C PRO A 71 7.92 20.06 -25.11
N LEU A 72 7.53 19.61 -23.92
CA LEU A 72 6.20 19.89 -23.38
C LEU A 72 6.01 21.40 -23.28
N SER A 73 4.92 21.89 -23.86
CA SER A 73 4.50 23.29 -23.72
C SER A 73 4.04 23.63 -22.30
N ASP A 74 3.63 22.60 -21.55
CA ASP A 74 3.20 22.70 -20.15
C ASP A 74 3.99 21.68 -19.31
N THR A 75 4.75 22.20 -18.37
CA THR A 75 5.59 21.45 -17.42
C THR A 75 5.09 21.58 -15.98
N SER A 76 3.88 22.13 -15.78
CA SER A 76 3.32 22.41 -14.45
C SER A 76 3.15 21.17 -13.56
N HIS A 77 3.02 19.98 -14.13
CA HIS A 77 2.96 18.71 -13.40
C HIS A 77 4.34 18.17 -12.98
N ILE A 78 5.42 18.60 -13.63
CA ILE A 78 6.81 18.16 -13.34
C ILE A 78 7.56 19.20 -12.50
N GLU A 79 7.37 20.49 -12.80
CA GLU A 79 8.11 21.58 -12.16
C GLU A 79 8.09 21.55 -10.62
N PRO A 80 6.95 21.32 -9.95
CA PRO A 80 6.93 21.27 -8.49
C PRO A 80 7.83 20.16 -7.92
N LEU A 81 7.96 19.05 -8.64
CA LEU A 81 8.75 17.89 -8.22
C LEU A 81 10.25 18.20 -8.23
N THR A 82 10.72 19.12 -9.09
CA THR A 82 12.14 19.54 -9.06
C THR A 82 12.54 20.21 -7.75
N ARG A 83 11.56 20.67 -6.96
CA ARG A 83 11.75 21.29 -5.64
C ARG A 83 11.44 20.33 -4.48
N ASP A 84 10.95 19.14 -4.78
CA ASP A 84 10.72 18.09 -3.79
C ASP A 84 12.07 17.62 -3.24
N TYR A 85 12.15 17.48 -1.91
CA TYR A 85 13.40 17.11 -1.25
C TYR A 85 13.93 15.75 -1.74
N ALA A 86 13.07 14.74 -1.89
CA ALA A 86 13.50 13.41 -2.32
C ALA A 86 14.02 13.44 -3.77
N VAL A 87 13.36 14.20 -4.64
CA VAL A 87 13.82 14.40 -6.03
C VAL A 87 15.15 15.15 -6.05
N SER A 88 15.33 16.20 -5.24
CA SER A 88 16.60 16.95 -5.19
C SER A 88 17.80 16.09 -4.75
N GLN A 89 17.57 15.05 -3.95
CA GLN A 89 18.61 14.10 -3.55
C GLN A 89 18.88 13.05 -4.63
N ALA A 90 17.83 12.53 -5.27
CA ALA A 90 17.96 11.46 -6.27
C ALA A 90 18.33 11.97 -7.67
N PHE A 91 17.96 13.20 -8.00
CA PHE A 91 18.19 13.86 -9.28
C PHE A 91 18.49 15.36 -9.08
N PRO A 92 19.69 15.72 -8.55
CA PRO A 92 20.03 17.11 -8.24
C PRO A 92 19.89 18.07 -9.43
N ASP A 93 20.17 17.60 -10.64
CA ASP A 93 20.13 18.39 -11.87
C ASP A 93 18.74 18.38 -12.57
N ALA A 94 17.70 17.86 -11.91
CA ALA A 94 16.37 17.71 -12.52
C ALA A 94 15.80 19.02 -13.09
N ALA A 95 15.96 20.14 -12.37
CA ALA A 95 15.49 21.45 -12.80
C ALA A 95 16.24 21.94 -14.05
N ASP A 96 17.54 21.69 -14.11
CA ASP A 96 18.40 22.04 -15.25
C ASP A 96 18.04 21.23 -16.48
N VAL A 97 17.86 19.92 -16.32
CA VAL A 97 17.43 19.00 -17.39
C VAL A 97 16.06 19.41 -17.92
N LEU A 98 15.11 19.76 -17.04
CA LEU A 98 13.79 20.22 -17.45
C LEU A 98 13.87 21.54 -18.25
N THR A 99 14.71 22.47 -17.81
CA THR A 99 14.93 23.76 -18.49
C THR A 99 15.61 23.60 -19.85
N LYS A 100 16.55 22.66 -19.96
CA LYS A 100 17.30 22.37 -21.20
C LYS A 100 16.59 21.35 -22.11
N CYS A 101 15.43 20.83 -21.68
CA CYS A 101 14.69 19.81 -22.40
C CYS A 101 14.28 20.32 -23.80
N LYS A 102 14.73 19.62 -24.83
CA LYS A 102 14.47 19.92 -26.26
C LYS A 102 13.47 18.98 -26.91
N ALA A 103 13.15 17.87 -26.26
CA ALA A 103 12.16 16.92 -26.73
C ALA A 103 11.70 16.00 -25.61
N VAL A 104 10.53 15.38 -25.81
CA VAL A 104 9.96 14.40 -24.89
C VAL A 104 9.45 13.20 -25.68
N THR A 105 9.61 12.01 -25.10
CA THR A 105 8.85 10.82 -25.53
C THR A 105 7.86 10.49 -24.43
N THR A 106 6.58 10.59 -24.74
CA THR A 106 5.48 10.26 -23.83
C THR A 106 4.98 8.86 -24.15
N ILE A 107 4.88 8.02 -23.13
CA ILE A 107 4.31 6.68 -23.19
C ILE A 107 3.05 6.71 -22.34
N SER A 108 1.91 6.34 -22.92
CA SER A 108 0.63 6.27 -22.24
C SER A 108 -0.01 4.90 -22.47
N VAL A 109 -0.40 4.23 -21.39
CA VAL A 109 -1.18 2.99 -21.42
C VAL A 109 -2.51 3.25 -20.74
N GLN A 110 -3.60 3.18 -21.48
CA GLN A 110 -4.93 3.50 -20.99
C GLN A 110 -5.94 2.44 -21.40
N LYS A 111 -7.06 2.37 -20.67
CA LYS A 111 -8.18 1.53 -21.05
C LYS A 111 -8.92 2.15 -22.24
N PHE A 112 -9.13 1.37 -23.29
CA PHE A 112 -9.78 1.77 -24.53
C PHE A 112 -11.23 1.33 -24.54
N ALA A 113 -12.08 2.14 -23.93
CA ALA A 113 -13.52 1.92 -23.95
C ALA A 113 -14.15 2.71 -25.12
N LEU A 114 -14.96 2.04 -25.95
CA LEU A 114 -15.74 2.63 -27.06
C LEU A 114 -14.95 3.43 -28.11
N GLY A 115 -13.85 2.90 -28.66
CA GLY A 115 -13.32 3.48 -29.90
C GLY A 115 -12.73 4.90 -29.78
N GLY A 116 -12.47 5.39 -28.56
CA GLY A 116 -12.03 6.77 -28.31
C GLY A 116 -13.16 7.81 -28.28
N VAL A 117 -14.42 7.39 -28.17
CA VAL A 117 -15.55 8.31 -27.99
C VAL A 117 -15.49 8.91 -26.59
N LYS A 118 -15.29 10.23 -26.50
CA LYS A 118 -15.48 10.98 -25.25
C LYS A 118 -16.95 10.90 -24.87
N LEU A 119 -17.26 10.15 -23.82
CA LEU A 119 -18.57 10.17 -23.20
C LEU A 119 -18.76 11.48 -22.44
N SER A 120 -20.02 11.93 -22.31
CA SER A 120 -20.32 13.01 -21.36
C SER A 120 -20.14 12.51 -19.93
N ASP A 121 -19.97 13.44 -19.00
CA ASP A 121 -19.78 13.14 -17.58
C ASP A 121 -20.96 12.32 -17.02
N GLU A 122 -22.20 12.65 -17.42
CA GLU A 122 -23.42 11.91 -17.03
C GLU A 122 -23.40 10.44 -17.47
N PHE A 123 -22.94 10.15 -18.70
CA PHE A 123 -22.83 8.78 -19.19
C PHE A 123 -21.66 8.04 -18.52
N SER A 124 -20.59 8.75 -18.20
CA SER A 124 -19.42 8.19 -17.50
C SER A 124 -19.78 7.82 -16.05
N GLU A 125 -20.55 8.65 -15.35
CA GLU A 125 -21.06 8.35 -14.01
C GLU A 125 -22.00 7.13 -14.00
N MET A 126 -22.85 6.98 -15.02
CA MET A 126 -23.77 5.84 -15.13
C MET A 126 -23.04 4.50 -15.38
N LEU A 127 -21.96 4.52 -16.16
CA LEU A 127 -21.18 3.32 -16.48
C LEU A 127 -20.18 2.95 -15.36
N GLY A 128 -19.83 3.93 -14.52
CA GLY A 128 -18.88 3.77 -13.42
C GLY A 128 -17.43 3.72 -13.89
N PRO A 129 -16.47 3.85 -12.94
CA PRO A 129 -15.04 3.98 -13.26
C PRO A 129 -14.43 2.71 -13.88
N GLU A 130 -15.04 1.54 -13.67
CA GLU A 130 -14.64 0.26 -14.30
C GLU A 130 -14.66 0.34 -15.83
N PHE A 131 -15.38 1.30 -16.40
CA PHE A 131 -15.51 1.43 -17.84
C PHE A 131 -14.22 1.95 -18.50
N ASP A 132 -13.62 3.02 -17.97
CA ASP A 132 -12.48 3.72 -18.57
C ASP A 132 -11.22 3.76 -17.69
N CYS A 133 -11.27 3.17 -16.49
CA CYS A 133 -10.14 3.08 -15.57
C CYS A 133 -9.76 1.63 -15.24
N PHE A 134 -8.53 1.47 -14.74
CA PHE A 134 -8.06 0.28 -14.04
C PHE A 134 -8.51 0.36 -12.58
N CYS A 135 -9.34 -0.59 -12.15
CA CYS A 135 -9.96 -0.58 -10.82
C CYS A 135 -9.57 -1.79 -9.96
N ASP A 136 -8.63 -2.60 -10.43
CA ASP A 136 -8.08 -3.72 -9.68
C ASP A 136 -6.56 -3.79 -9.80
N SER A 137 -5.94 -4.42 -8.79
CA SER A 137 -4.47 -4.51 -8.70
C SER A 137 -3.86 -5.25 -9.88
N LYS A 138 -4.54 -6.26 -10.45
CA LYS A 138 -3.99 -7.07 -11.53
C LYS A 138 -3.97 -6.29 -12.85
N SER A 139 -5.08 -5.65 -13.23
CA SER A 139 -5.14 -4.82 -14.43
C SER A 139 -4.21 -3.61 -14.33
N THR A 140 -4.14 -2.99 -13.16
CA THR A 140 -3.24 -1.85 -12.90
C THR A 140 -1.77 -2.25 -13.03
N LYS A 141 -1.34 -3.33 -12.36
CA LYS A 141 0.04 -3.86 -12.47
C LYS A 141 0.39 -4.23 -13.90
N PHE A 142 -0.56 -4.77 -14.65
CA PHE A 142 -0.34 -5.11 -16.04
C PHE A 142 -0.06 -3.85 -16.89
N ALA A 143 -0.87 -2.80 -16.76
CA ALA A 143 -0.64 -1.54 -17.45
C ALA A 143 0.70 -0.88 -17.04
N LEU A 144 1.01 -0.89 -15.74
CA LEU A 144 2.28 -0.40 -15.19
C LEU A 144 3.48 -1.15 -15.79
N ASN A 145 3.40 -2.49 -15.86
CA ASN A 145 4.47 -3.33 -16.40
C ASN A 145 4.70 -3.09 -17.90
N ILE A 146 3.65 -2.93 -18.71
CA ILE A 146 3.79 -2.57 -20.13
C ILE A 146 4.50 -1.23 -20.27
N ALA A 147 4.01 -0.18 -19.60
CA ALA A 147 4.59 1.16 -19.69
C ALA A 147 6.06 1.16 -19.23
N LYS A 148 6.36 0.45 -18.14
CA LYS A 148 7.72 0.27 -17.61
C LYS A 148 8.65 -0.35 -18.65
N VAL A 149 8.26 -1.47 -19.26
CA VAL A 149 9.11 -2.18 -20.22
C VAL A 149 9.34 -1.34 -21.47
N ILE A 150 8.31 -0.65 -21.98
CA ILE A 150 8.46 0.30 -23.10
C ILE A 150 9.44 1.41 -22.71
N ALA A 151 9.26 2.04 -21.54
CA ALA A 151 10.11 3.14 -21.09
C ALA A 151 11.58 2.74 -20.98
N VAL A 152 11.86 1.56 -20.42
CA VAL A 152 13.22 1.01 -20.33
C VAL A 152 13.80 0.73 -21.73
N GLN A 153 13.03 0.12 -22.63
CA GLN A 153 13.55 -0.18 -23.97
C GLN A 153 13.80 1.08 -24.81
N VAL A 154 12.94 2.09 -24.67
CA VAL A 154 13.16 3.39 -25.31
C VAL A 154 14.40 4.05 -24.71
N SER A 155 14.53 4.11 -23.37
CA SER A 155 15.68 4.75 -22.71
C SER A 155 17.02 4.04 -22.97
N LEU A 156 17.02 2.76 -23.31
CA LEU A 156 18.22 2.03 -23.73
C LEU A 156 18.63 2.32 -25.18
N LYS A 157 17.67 2.69 -26.04
CA LYS A 157 17.90 2.98 -27.47
C LYS A 157 18.10 4.46 -27.74
N THR A 158 17.67 5.32 -26.82
CA THR A 158 17.83 6.76 -26.89
C THR A 158 18.70 7.25 -25.74
N ARG A 159 19.23 8.47 -25.84
CA ARG A 159 19.97 9.09 -24.74
C ARG A 159 19.05 10.08 -24.02
N CYS A 160 18.13 9.58 -23.20
CA CYS A 160 17.35 10.42 -22.31
C CYS A 160 18.14 10.75 -21.04
N GLU A 161 17.91 11.94 -20.50
CA GLU A 161 18.58 12.42 -19.29
C GLU A 161 17.73 12.14 -18.04
N GLY A 162 16.39 12.19 -18.18
CA GLY A 162 15.46 11.98 -17.09
C GLY A 162 14.21 11.21 -17.49
N VAL A 163 13.57 10.58 -16.51
CA VAL A 163 12.29 9.88 -16.65
C VAL A 163 11.35 10.37 -15.57
N PHE A 164 10.18 10.85 -16.00
CA PHE A 164 9.06 11.16 -15.14
C PHE A 164 8.03 10.04 -15.19
N TRP A 165 7.70 9.47 -14.03
CA TRP A 165 6.71 8.42 -13.84
C TRP A 165 5.46 9.00 -13.17
N GLY A 166 4.39 9.16 -13.94
CA GLY A 166 3.25 9.99 -13.56
C GLY A 166 2.44 9.49 -12.37
N GLN A 167 2.48 8.19 -12.09
CA GLN A 167 1.52 7.51 -11.20
C GLN A 167 1.84 7.77 -9.73
N ASN A 168 3.07 8.17 -9.43
CA ASN A 168 3.50 8.53 -8.09
C ASN A 168 4.39 9.79 -8.07
N GLY A 169 4.63 10.39 -9.24
CA GLY A 169 5.45 11.60 -9.38
C GLY A 169 6.94 11.34 -9.19
N TYR A 170 7.45 10.15 -9.46
CA TYR A 170 8.90 9.96 -9.55
C TYR A 170 9.47 10.77 -10.70
N LEU A 171 10.53 11.51 -10.42
CA LEU A 171 11.39 12.15 -11.42
C LEU A 171 12.81 11.67 -11.14
N LEU A 172 13.33 10.82 -12.02
CA LEU A 172 14.58 10.09 -11.80
C LEU A 172 15.53 10.28 -12.98
N PRO A 173 16.86 10.19 -12.76
CA PRO A 173 17.80 10.01 -13.85
C PRO A 173 17.47 8.74 -14.62
N ALA A 174 17.69 8.74 -15.93
CA ALA A 174 17.37 7.59 -16.79
C ALA A 174 17.97 6.27 -16.31
N GLN A 175 19.23 6.29 -15.87
CA GLN A 175 19.91 5.13 -15.31
C GLN A 175 19.23 4.61 -14.05
N ARG A 176 18.88 5.50 -13.12
CA ARG A 176 18.24 5.12 -11.86
C ARG A 176 16.85 4.54 -12.08
N PHE A 177 16.09 5.11 -13.01
CA PHE A 177 14.81 4.54 -13.43
C PHE A 177 14.99 3.11 -13.95
N ALA A 178 15.98 2.86 -14.83
CA ALA A 178 16.24 1.53 -15.36
C ALA A 178 16.65 0.53 -14.28
N GLU A 179 17.49 0.94 -13.31
CA GLU A 179 17.87 0.10 -12.16
C GLU A 179 16.65 -0.35 -11.35
N LEU A 180 15.75 0.58 -11.00
CA LEU A 180 14.52 0.26 -10.26
C LEU A 180 13.56 -0.60 -11.10
N ALA A 181 13.49 -0.34 -12.41
CA ALA A 181 12.58 -1.06 -13.30
C ALA A 181 12.96 -2.55 -13.51
N ILE A 182 14.25 -2.89 -13.40
CA ILE A 182 14.78 -4.25 -13.57
C ILE A 182 14.68 -5.06 -12.28
N GLN A 183 14.55 -4.43 -11.11
CA GLN A 183 14.41 -5.13 -9.84
C GLN A 183 13.09 -5.91 -9.78
N ASN A 184 13.13 -7.09 -9.14
CA ASN A 184 11.96 -7.97 -8.99
C ASN A 184 10.95 -7.46 -7.94
N ASP A 185 11.23 -6.35 -7.27
CA ASP A 185 10.32 -5.71 -6.33
C ASP A 185 9.57 -4.57 -7.00
N GLU A 186 8.31 -4.84 -7.37
CA GLU A 186 7.42 -3.88 -8.01
C GLU A 186 7.17 -2.63 -7.17
N THR A 187 7.31 -2.70 -5.84
CA THR A 187 7.02 -1.57 -4.95
C THR A 187 8.05 -0.45 -5.09
N LEU A 188 9.28 -0.76 -5.51
CA LEU A 188 10.36 0.23 -5.57
C LEU A 188 10.15 1.29 -6.64
N LEU A 189 9.56 0.92 -7.79
CA LEU A 189 9.23 1.87 -8.86
C LEU A 189 7.80 2.40 -8.72
N TYR A 190 6.85 1.56 -8.33
CA TYR A 190 5.43 1.93 -8.32
C TYR A 190 5.01 2.71 -7.07
N ILE A 191 5.83 2.72 -6.02
CA ILE A 191 5.58 3.50 -4.81
C ILE A 191 6.70 4.52 -4.61
N ARG A 192 6.31 5.80 -4.50
CA ARG A 192 7.22 6.88 -4.10
C ARG A 192 6.96 7.29 -2.65
N PRO A 193 7.81 6.89 -1.70
CA PRO A 193 7.78 7.44 -0.37
C PRO A 193 8.25 8.90 -0.40
N HIS A 194 7.51 9.80 0.23
CA HIS A 194 7.94 11.19 0.43
C HIS A 194 7.56 11.70 1.82
N LEU A 195 8.44 12.54 2.36
CA LEU A 195 8.27 13.13 3.69
C LEU A 195 7.30 14.28 3.63
N HIS A 196 6.47 14.39 4.67
CA HIS A 196 5.70 15.60 4.92
C HIS A 196 5.84 15.97 6.40
N ALA A 197 5.79 17.27 6.67
CA ALA A 197 5.75 17.79 8.02
C ALA A 197 4.43 18.55 8.19
N PRO A 198 3.71 18.37 9.31
CA PRO A 198 2.57 19.22 9.62
C PRO A 198 3.04 20.67 9.76
N ILE A 199 2.15 21.63 9.49
CA ILE A 199 2.41 23.05 9.76
C ILE A 199 2.50 23.20 11.29
N GLN A 200 3.71 23.09 11.85
CA GLN A 200 3.91 23.12 13.29
C GLN A 200 3.90 24.55 13.84
N SER A 201 3.16 24.74 14.94
CA SER A 201 3.32 25.88 15.84
C SER A 201 4.57 25.67 16.71
N VAL A 202 5.65 26.40 16.40
CA VAL A 202 6.81 26.74 17.27
C VAL A 202 7.13 25.73 18.41
N SER A 203 7.26 24.44 18.08
CA SER A 203 7.63 23.37 19.01
C SER A 203 9.03 22.87 18.65
N ASP A 204 9.87 22.58 19.65
CA ASP A 204 11.28 22.22 19.47
C ASP A 204 11.50 20.82 18.87
N THR A 205 10.47 19.96 18.84
CA THR A 205 10.56 18.63 18.23
C THR A 205 9.86 18.60 16.87
N ARG A 206 10.67 18.66 15.81
CA ARG A 206 10.19 18.43 14.43
C ARG A 206 9.71 16.99 14.29
N THR A 207 8.47 16.82 13.88
CA THR A 207 7.88 15.53 13.54
C THR A 207 7.69 15.44 12.03
N PHE A 208 7.82 14.24 11.50
CA PHE A 208 7.66 13.96 10.08
C PHE A 208 6.77 12.74 9.91
N GLY A 209 5.93 12.75 8.89
CA GLY A 209 5.22 11.58 8.39
C GLY A 209 5.75 11.19 7.01
N VAL A 210 5.44 9.98 6.58
CA VAL A 210 5.81 9.47 5.24
C VAL A 210 4.57 9.04 4.51
N VAL A 211 4.41 9.46 3.26
CA VAL A 211 3.31 9.05 2.38
C VAL A 211 3.81 8.12 1.29
N ALA A 212 3.07 7.04 1.02
CA ALA A 212 3.26 6.11 -0.09
C ALA A 212 2.49 6.56 -1.35
N SER A 213 3.03 7.48 -2.15
CA SER A 213 2.37 7.83 -3.43
C SER A 213 2.38 6.63 -4.38
N GLY A 214 1.22 6.28 -4.94
CA GLY A 214 1.04 5.15 -5.86
C GLY A 214 0.49 3.89 -5.19
N ALA A 215 0.49 3.80 -3.86
CA ALA A 215 -0.08 2.67 -3.14
C ALA A 215 -1.60 2.53 -3.39
N GLU A 216 -2.31 3.63 -3.61
CA GLU A 216 -3.73 3.67 -3.94
C GLU A 216 -4.08 2.87 -5.20
N HIS A 217 -3.15 2.82 -6.16
CA HIS A 217 -3.31 2.09 -7.42
C HIS A 217 -2.95 0.61 -7.30
N LEU A 218 -2.25 0.22 -6.22
CA LEU A 218 -1.82 -1.16 -5.99
C LEU A 218 -2.72 -1.89 -4.99
N ILE A 219 -3.08 -1.22 -3.88
CA ILE A 219 -3.85 -1.80 -2.77
C ILE A 219 -5.17 -1.08 -2.48
N GLY A 220 -5.50 -0.01 -3.22
CA GLY A 220 -6.77 0.72 -3.08
C GLY A 220 -6.76 1.86 -2.07
N TYR A 221 -5.70 2.00 -1.28
CA TYR A 221 -5.60 3.01 -0.25
C TYR A 221 -4.29 3.77 -0.37
N ARG A 222 -4.35 5.08 -0.06
CA ARG A 222 -3.15 5.86 0.18
C ARG A 222 -2.60 5.50 1.55
N VAL A 223 -1.37 5.01 1.62
CA VAL A 223 -0.74 4.61 2.88
C VAL A 223 0.12 5.74 3.42
N GLU A 224 0.06 5.97 4.72
CA GLU A 224 0.80 7.05 5.37
C GLU A 224 1.20 6.70 6.80
N PHE A 225 2.42 7.06 7.19
CA PHE A 225 2.82 7.12 8.59
C PHE A 225 2.41 8.47 9.19
N GLU A 226 1.75 8.41 10.35
CA GLU A 226 1.39 9.61 11.10
C GLU A 226 2.66 10.38 11.53
N PRO A 227 2.66 11.73 11.44
CA PRO A 227 3.80 12.53 11.86
C PRO A 227 4.23 12.24 13.30
N SER A 228 5.45 11.73 13.46
CA SER A 228 6.02 11.39 14.76
C SER A 228 7.52 11.66 14.80
N THR A 229 8.16 11.34 15.91
CA THR A 229 9.62 11.45 16.13
C THR A 229 10.39 10.22 15.64
N VAL A 230 9.69 9.21 15.12
CA VAL A 230 10.27 7.98 14.60
C VAL A 230 11.17 8.30 13.40
N PRO A 231 12.32 7.61 13.22
CA PRO A 231 13.21 7.87 12.10
C PRO A 231 12.51 7.72 10.73
N PRO A 232 12.69 8.67 9.80
CA PRO A 232 12.15 8.59 8.44
C PRO A 232 12.49 7.28 7.72
N ALA A 233 13.73 6.80 7.84
CA ALA A 233 14.16 5.55 7.21
C ALA A 233 13.32 4.35 7.65
N TYR A 234 13.06 4.25 8.96
CA TYR A 234 12.21 3.21 9.54
C TYR A 234 10.79 3.27 8.97
N MET A 235 10.20 4.48 8.87
CA MET A 235 8.86 4.67 8.30
C MET A 235 8.80 4.23 6.83
N VAL A 236 9.81 4.61 6.03
CA VAL A 236 9.89 4.24 4.62
C VAL A 236 9.97 2.72 4.45
N GLU A 237 10.85 2.05 5.20
CA GLU A 237 10.99 0.60 5.15
C GLU A 237 9.70 -0.13 5.53
N ASN A 238 9.10 0.23 6.67
CA ASN A 238 7.87 -0.40 7.13
C ASN A 238 6.68 -0.11 6.21
N LEU A 239 6.66 1.03 5.53
CA LEU A 239 5.65 1.37 4.55
C LEU A 239 5.76 0.50 3.30
N HIS A 240 6.98 0.30 2.77
CA HIS A 240 7.19 -0.64 1.66
C HIS A 240 6.81 -2.06 2.07
N TYR A 241 7.25 -2.49 3.26
CA TYR A 241 6.91 -3.81 3.79
C TYR A 241 5.41 -4.01 3.92
N PHE A 242 4.68 -3.04 4.47
CA PHE A 242 3.24 -3.08 4.61
C PHE A 242 2.52 -3.25 3.26
N VAL A 243 2.92 -2.46 2.24
CA VAL A 243 2.28 -2.54 0.92
C VAL A 243 2.62 -3.85 0.21
N ALA A 244 3.88 -4.28 0.26
CA ALA A 244 4.30 -5.57 -0.29
C ALA A 244 3.52 -6.73 0.34
N PHE A 245 3.37 -6.71 1.67
CA PHE A 245 2.62 -7.69 2.42
C PHE A 245 1.12 -7.73 2.02
N CYS A 246 0.47 -6.58 1.89
CA CYS A 246 -0.92 -6.52 1.40
C CYS A 246 -1.05 -7.04 -0.04
N LEU A 247 -0.08 -6.74 -0.91
CA LEU A 247 -0.08 -7.21 -2.30
C LEU A 247 0.05 -8.73 -2.39
N GLN A 248 0.95 -9.30 -1.59
CA GLN A 248 1.17 -10.74 -1.50
C GLN A 248 -0.10 -11.48 -1.06
N ARG A 249 -0.80 -10.91 -0.07
CA ARG A 249 -2.08 -11.43 0.44
C ARG A 249 -3.28 -11.17 -0.45
N GLN A 250 -3.15 -10.24 -1.39
CA GLN A 250 -4.25 -9.74 -2.20
C GLN A 250 -5.41 -9.14 -1.37
N GLU A 251 -5.11 -8.70 -0.15
CA GLU A 251 -6.05 -8.16 0.82
C GLU A 251 -5.33 -7.19 1.76
N VAL A 252 -6.01 -6.11 2.17
CA VAL A 252 -5.52 -5.18 3.18
C VAL A 252 -5.86 -5.64 4.59
N LEU A 253 -5.02 -5.29 5.55
CA LEU A 253 -5.24 -5.62 6.95
C LEU A 253 -6.44 -4.82 7.55
N PRO A 254 -7.30 -5.45 8.38
CA PRO A 254 -8.44 -4.80 9.02
C PRO A 254 -8.12 -3.53 9.86
N GLU A 255 -9.14 -2.70 10.09
CA GLU A 255 -9.07 -1.57 11.02
C GLU A 255 -8.70 -2.05 12.43
N GLY A 256 -7.75 -1.36 13.07
CA GLY A 256 -7.33 -1.63 14.44
C GLY A 256 -6.34 -2.79 14.60
N ASP A 257 -6.06 -3.53 13.52
CA ASP A 257 -5.03 -4.56 13.51
C ASP A 257 -3.63 -3.95 13.66
N VAL A 258 -2.68 -4.83 13.98
CA VAL A 258 -1.28 -4.51 14.17
C VAL A 258 -0.43 -5.32 13.19
N PHE A 259 0.52 -4.65 12.55
CA PHE A 259 1.55 -5.27 11.73
C PHE A 259 2.95 -4.96 12.28
N GLY A 260 3.93 -5.79 11.97
CA GLY A 260 5.33 -5.56 12.29
C GLY A 260 6.20 -6.68 11.75
N LYS A 261 7.52 -6.47 11.66
CA LYS A 261 8.45 -7.50 11.18
C LYS A 261 8.52 -8.70 12.14
N ASN A 262 8.21 -8.48 13.44
CA ASN A 262 8.22 -9.51 14.48
C ASN A 262 7.22 -9.15 15.61
N GLN A 263 7.21 -9.92 16.71
CA GLN A 263 6.29 -9.70 17.84
C GLN A 263 6.62 -8.45 18.68
N ASP A 264 7.87 -7.96 18.59
CA ASP A 264 8.38 -6.82 19.34
C ASP A 264 8.14 -5.48 18.61
N GLU A 265 7.68 -5.56 17.36
CA GLU A 265 7.32 -4.44 16.53
C GLU A 265 5.81 -4.43 16.29
N LYS A 266 5.15 -3.36 16.74
CA LYS A 266 3.70 -3.20 16.62
C LYS A 266 3.38 -1.86 16.01
N VAL A 267 2.94 -1.87 14.76
CA VAL A 267 2.43 -0.71 14.03
C VAL A 267 0.94 -0.90 13.81
N ARG A 268 0.14 0.00 14.37
CA ARG A 268 -1.33 -0.03 14.30
C ARG A 268 -1.82 0.55 12.99
N ILE A 269 -2.92 0.00 12.52
CA ILE A 269 -3.60 0.36 11.27
C ILE A 269 -4.89 1.10 11.60
N SER A 270 -5.08 2.26 11.01
CA SER A 270 -6.33 3.02 11.10
C SER A 270 -6.74 3.59 9.75
N TYR A 271 -8.00 3.42 9.39
CA TYR A 271 -8.60 3.89 8.16
C TYR A 271 -9.18 5.28 8.36
N LYS A 272 -8.96 6.15 7.38
CA LYS A 272 -9.54 7.49 7.31
C LYS A 272 -10.26 7.63 5.98
N GLN A 273 -11.56 7.86 6.06
CA GLN A 273 -12.34 8.24 4.89
C GLN A 273 -11.88 9.61 4.39
N THR A 274 -11.84 9.75 3.08
CA THR A 274 -11.50 11.00 2.41
C THR A 274 -12.70 11.56 1.65
N GLU A 275 -12.52 12.72 1.01
CA GLU A 275 -13.56 13.32 0.17
C GLU A 275 -13.93 12.39 -0.99
N LYS A 276 -15.13 12.59 -1.55
CA LYS A 276 -15.55 11.93 -2.78
C LYS A 276 -14.48 12.17 -3.85
N ASP A 277 -14.08 11.11 -4.55
CA ASP A 277 -13.07 11.09 -5.62
C ASP A 277 -11.60 11.11 -5.17
N LYS A 278 -11.31 11.05 -3.87
CA LYS A 278 -9.95 10.81 -3.35
C LYS A 278 -9.82 9.38 -2.81
N PRO A 279 -8.61 8.79 -2.85
CA PRO A 279 -8.37 7.50 -2.23
C PRO A 279 -8.44 7.63 -0.70
N ASP A 280 -9.20 6.73 -0.09
CA ASP A 280 -9.20 6.56 1.37
C ASP A 280 -7.79 6.25 1.87
N ARG A 281 -7.52 6.60 3.12
CA ARG A 281 -6.18 6.52 3.71
C ARG A 281 -6.08 5.40 4.72
N ILE A 282 -4.98 4.67 4.66
CA ILE A 282 -4.50 3.80 5.74
C ILE A 282 -3.40 4.56 6.47
N LEU A 283 -3.65 4.88 7.74
CA LEU A 283 -2.71 5.52 8.65
C LEU A 283 -2.00 4.45 9.48
N LEU A 284 -0.68 4.53 9.49
CA LEU A 284 0.21 3.66 10.23
C LEU A 284 0.78 4.43 11.43
N THR A 285 0.59 3.90 12.63
CA THR A 285 1.08 4.51 13.88
C THR A 285 1.89 3.49 14.66
N VAL A 286 3.16 3.80 14.93
CA VAL A 286 4.03 2.93 15.73
C VAL A 286 3.50 2.90 17.17
N GLN A 287 3.09 1.72 17.64
CA GLN A 287 2.67 1.51 19.02
C GLN A 287 3.84 1.11 19.90
N SER A 288 4.61 0.11 19.48
CA SER A 288 5.81 -0.33 20.19
C SER A 288 6.88 -0.78 19.20
N SER A 289 8.13 -0.55 19.56
CA SER A 289 9.29 -1.03 18.81
C SER A 289 10.46 -1.13 19.78
N ALA A 290 10.90 -2.36 20.04
CA ALA A 290 12.08 -2.62 20.87
C ALA A 290 13.35 -1.98 20.27
N GLU A 291 13.51 -2.04 18.94
CA GLU A 291 14.64 -1.46 18.21
C GLU A 291 14.75 0.05 18.43
N LEU A 292 13.62 0.74 18.49
CA LEU A 292 13.55 2.19 18.68
C LEU A 292 13.42 2.60 20.16
N GLY A 293 13.40 1.62 21.09
CA GLY A 293 13.14 1.89 22.51
C GLY A 293 11.77 2.48 22.79
N ILE A 294 10.79 2.25 21.91
CA ILE A 294 9.42 2.75 22.05
C ILE A 294 8.62 1.71 22.84
N GLU A 295 8.43 1.98 24.12
CA GLU A 295 7.50 1.25 24.97
C GLU A 295 6.09 1.80 24.75
N GLY A 296 5.24 1.01 24.09
CA GLY A 296 3.85 1.38 23.83
C GLY A 296 2.98 1.26 25.08
N GLU A 297 1.89 2.05 25.13
CA GLU A 297 0.80 1.74 26.05
C GLU A 297 0.29 0.33 25.77
N TYR A 298 0.28 -0.51 26.81
CA TYR A 298 -0.26 -1.85 26.75
C TYR A 298 -1.73 -1.79 26.29
N ARG A 299 -1.99 -2.29 25.08
CA ARG A 299 -3.34 -2.47 24.55
C ARG A 299 -3.46 -3.90 24.01
N PRO A 300 -4.46 -4.67 24.46
CA PRO A 300 -4.76 -5.98 23.88
C PRO A 300 -4.89 -5.80 22.38
N SER A 301 -4.00 -6.48 21.65
CA SER A 301 -3.93 -6.44 20.20
C SER A 301 -3.86 -7.87 19.71
N ILE A 302 -4.64 -8.16 18.66
CA ILE A 302 -4.59 -9.46 18.01
C ILE A 302 -3.39 -9.38 17.07
N TYR A 303 -2.32 -10.09 17.43
CA TYR A 303 -1.20 -10.28 16.55
C TYR A 303 -1.52 -11.45 15.62
N HIS A 304 -1.58 -11.18 14.34
CA HIS A 304 -1.74 -12.21 13.33
C HIS A 304 -0.36 -12.59 12.80
N GLN A 305 0.04 -13.85 13.00
CA GLN A 305 1.22 -14.39 12.31
C GLN A 305 0.82 -14.86 10.92
N TYR A 306 1.67 -14.56 9.96
CA TYR A 306 1.51 -14.95 8.57
C TYR A 306 2.74 -15.70 8.10
N ASP A 307 2.54 -16.63 7.16
CA ASP A 307 3.65 -17.31 6.51
C ASP A 307 4.27 -16.46 5.39
N ASP A 308 5.30 -17.00 4.77
CA ASP A 308 5.97 -16.44 3.59
C ASP A 308 5.09 -16.40 2.34
N ASN A 309 3.82 -16.84 2.41
CA ASN A 309 2.81 -16.71 1.35
C ASN A 309 1.72 -15.69 1.72
N GLY A 310 1.78 -15.11 2.92
CA GLY A 310 0.78 -14.20 3.45
C GLY A 310 -0.47 -14.89 4.00
N GLU A 311 -0.51 -16.23 4.07
CA GLU A 311 -1.59 -16.96 4.72
C GLU A 311 -1.49 -16.82 6.25
N ARG A 312 -2.64 -16.66 6.91
CA ARG A 312 -2.71 -16.51 8.37
C ARG A 312 -2.38 -17.84 9.04
N LEU A 313 -1.18 -17.96 9.59
CA LEU A 313 -0.72 -19.15 10.33
C LEU A 313 -1.38 -19.25 11.71
N SER A 314 -1.42 -18.14 12.43
CA SER A 314 -1.94 -18.12 13.79
C SER A 314 -2.46 -16.73 14.16
N SER A 315 -3.31 -16.70 15.18
CA SER A 315 -3.59 -15.47 15.90
C SER A 315 -3.19 -15.66 17.34
N THR A 316 -2.22 -14.88 17.74
CA THR A 316 -1.84 -14.75 19.13
C THR A 316 -2.44 -13.44 19.59
N VAL A 317 -3.39 -13.47 20.52
CA VAL A 317 -3.71 -12.26 21.28
C VAL A 317 -2.49 -12.05 22.16
N SER A 318 -1.62 -11.12 21.76
CA SER A 318 -0.43 -10.83 22.56
C SER A 318 -0.89 -10.26 23.90
N ASP A 319 -0.41 -10.94 24.95
CA ASP A 319 -0.34 -10.50 26.34
C ASP A 319 -1.63 -10.32 27.13
N VAL A 320 -2.77 -10.98 26.85
CA VAL A 320 -3.83 -10.98 27.89
C VAL A 320 -3.28 -11.71 29.11
N ASP A 321 -2.90 -10.96 30.13
CA ASP A 321 -2.57 -11.50 31.43
C ASP A 321 -3.86 -12.03 32.07
N VAL A 322 -4.24 -13.24 31.67
CA VAL A 322 -5.39 -13.98 32.21
C VAL A 322 -5.16 -14.40 33.66
N SER A 323 -3.96 -14.18 34.22
CA SER A 323 -3.66 -14.58 35.60
C SER A 323 -4.44 -13.77 36.66
N GLY A 324 -5.07 -12.65 36.25
CA GLY A 324 -5.91 -11.82 37.11
C GLY A 324 -7.44 -11.97 36.92
N LEU A 325 -7.91 -12.85 36.03
CA LEU A 325 -9.35 -13.08 35.79
C LEU A 325 -9.83 -14.28 36.60
N ASP A 326 -10.89 -14.11 37.41
CA ASP A 326 -11.48 -15.22 38.18
C ASP A 326 -12.51 -15.96 37.32
N PRO A 327 -12.31 -17.26 37.00
CA PRO A 327 -13.26 -18.05 36.23
C PRO A 327 -14.65 -18.17 36.87
N ASN A 328 -14.78 -17.85 38.17
CA ASN A 328 -16.02 -17.90 38.92
C ASN A 328 -16.73 -16.54 39.02
N ASP A 329 -16.09 -15.44 38.60
CA ASP A 329 -16.78 -14.15 38.43
C ASP A 329 -17.47 -14.14 37.06
N PRO A 330 -18.79 -13.86 36.99
CA PRO A 330 -19.56 -13.94 35.75
C PRO A 330 -19.10 -12.94 34.68
N VAL A 331 -18.43 -11.84 35.06
CA VAL A 331 -17.88 -10.85 34.11
C VAL A 331 -16.56 -11.35 33.55
N ASP A 332 -15.68 -11.86 34.41
CA ASP A 332 -14.39 -12.41 34.00
C ASP A 332 -14.56 -13.69 33.18
N ALA A 333 -15.53 -14.54 33.52
CA ALA A 333 -15.91 -15.72 32.73
C ALA A 333 -16.41 -15.34 31.33
N ALA A 334 -17.21 -14.28 31.19
CA ALA A 334 -17.67 -13.80 29.88
C ALA A 334 -16.52 -13.22 29.03
N ILE A 335 -15.53 -12.59 29.67
CA ILE A 335 -14.30 -12.12 29.01
C ILE A 335 -13.47 -13.30 28.54
N LEU A 336 -13.28 -14.33 29.38
CA LEU A 336 -12.58 -15.56 29.04
C LEU A 336 -13.27 -16.32 27.90
N ASP A 337 -14.60 -16.45 27.94
CA ASP A 337 -15.37 -17.10 26.87
C ASP A 337 -15.26 -16.35 25.54
N ARG A 338 -15.25 -15.01 25.57
CA ARG A 338 -15.07 -14.19 24.37
C ARG A 338 -13.67 -14.31 23.80
N LEU A 339 -12.64 -14.36 24.65
CA LEU A 339 -11.25 -14.60 24.23
C LEU A 339 -11.07 -16.01 23.64
N LEU A 340 -11.72 -17.02 24.23
CA LEU A 340 -11.73 -18.39 23.71
C LEU A 340 -12.47 -18.47 22.36
N ALA A 341 -13.59 -17.76 22.19
CA ALA A 341 -14.31 -17.69 20.92
C ALA A 341 -13.46 -17.04 19.81
N ILE A 342 -12.73 -15.97 20.12
CA ILE A 342 -11.80 -15.31 19.19
C ILE A 342 -10.64 -16.24 18.81
N LYS A 343 -10.11 -17.01 19.78
CA LYS A 343 -9.06 -18.03 19.54
C LYS A 343 -9.55 -19.20 18.69
N LYS A 344 -10.85 -19.53 18.76
CA LYS A 344 -11.48 -20.64 18.03
C LYS A 344 -11.92 -20.25 16.60
N ALA A 345 -12.05 -18.95 16.32
CA ALA A 345 -12.37 -18.40 15.01
C ALA A 345 -11.14 -18.33 14.07
N SER A 346 -10.47 -19.48 13.86
CA SER A 346 -9.70 -19.72 12.63
C SER A 346 -10.67 -20.24 11.56
N PRO A 347 -10.61 -19.77 10.30
CA PRO A 347 -11.46 -20.33 9.26
C PRO A 347 -11.11 -21.81 9.01
N PRO A 348 -12.10 -22.68 8.72
CA PRO A 348 -11.82 -24.05 8.35
C PRO A 348 -11.06 -24.07 7.02
N LYS A 349 -10.05 -24.93 6.91
CA LYS A 349 -9.44 -25.30 5.64
C LYS A 349 -10.54 -25.80 4.69
N PRO A 350 -10.58 -25.39 3.42
CA PRO A 350 -11.44 -26.04 2.45
C PRO A 350 -11.00 -27.50 2.30
N ASP A 351 -11.96 -28.40 2.46
CA ASP A 351 -11.79 -29.85 2.44
C ASP A 351 -11.00 -30.32 1.21
N ALA A 352 -9.92 -31.05 1.49
CA ALA A 352 -9.18 -31.78 0.48
C ALA A 352 -10.07 -32.88 -0.11
N VAL A 353 -10.35 -32.79 -1.41
CA VAL A 353 -10.89 -33.89 -2.19
C VAL A 353 -9.86 -35.02 -2.19
N VAL A 354 -10.23 -36.12 -1.56
CA VAL A 354 -9.50 -37.39 -1.54
C VAL A 354 -9.55 -38.05 -2.92
N SER A 355 -8.40 -38.43 -3.48
CA SER A 355 -8.15 -39.74 -4.12
C SER A 355 -6.67 -39.90 -4.56
N PRO A 356 -6.18 -41.15 -4.72
CA PRO A 356 -4.95 -41.60 -4.08
C PRO A 356 -3.76 -41.90 -5.01
N GLU A 357 -2.68 -42.40 -4.39
CA GLU A 357 -1.69 -43.37 -4.93
C GLU A 357 -0.33 -42.80 -5.41
N SER A 358 0.69 -42.89 -4.55
CA SER A 358 1.85 -43.80 -4.76
C SER A 358 2.99 -43.51 -3.77
N ALA A 359 3.54 -44.59 -3.24
CA ALA A 359 4.61 -44.66 -2.25
C ALA A 359 6.02 -44.63 -2.87
N ILE A 360 7.02 -44.70 -1.97
CA ILE A 360 8.49 -44.94 -2.13
C ILE A 360 9.28 -43.62 -1.95
N ALA A 361 9.80 -43.29 -0.76
CA ALA A 361 10.88 -43.88 0.05
C ALA A 361 12.30 -43.59 -0.48
N GLU A 362 13.06 -42.75 0.25
CA GLU A 362 14.36 -43.02 0.89
C GLU A 362 15.26 -41.77 0.97
N GLU A 363 15.58 -41.37 2.21
CA GLU A 363 16.81 -40.65 2.58
C GLU A 363 18.01 -41.63 2.52
N PRO A 364 19.24 -41.10 2.36
CA PRO A 364 20.16 -41.22 3.50
C PRO A 364 21.07 -40.01 3.76
N THR A 365 21.09 -39.66 5.04
CA THR A 365 22.21 -39.32 5.95
C THR A 365 23.65 -39.27 5.41
N GLU A 366 24.38 -38.19 5.72
CA GLU A 366 25.71 -38.11 6.41
C GLU A 366 26.32 -36.70 6.25
N ALA A 367 26.42 -35.90 7.32
CA ALA A 367 27.57 -35.75 8.22
C ALA A 367 28.65 -34.74 7.74
N ARG A 368 28.83 -33.63 8.49
CA ARG A 368 30.12 -33.24 9.12
C ARG A 368 30.08 -31.92 9.90
N SER A 369 30.60 -32.02 11.13
CA SER A 369 30.97 -30.98 12.10
C SER A 369 31.86 -29.86 11.57
N ALA A 370 31.75 -28.66 12.16
CA ALA A 370 32.90 -27.98 12.79
C ALA A 370 32.46 -26.81 13.69
N THR A 371 32.93 -26.89 14.93
CA THR A 371 32.93 -25.92 16.02
C THR A 371 33.90 -24.77 15.74
N ASN A 372 33.58 -23.54 16.16
CA ASN A 372 34.51 -22.74 16.98
C ASN A 372 33.87 -21.47 17.57
N GLU A 373 33.99 -21.38 18.89
CA GLU A 373 33.78 -20.21 19.74
C GLU A 373 34.89 -19.17 19.52
N LYS A 374 34.57 -17.86 19.67
CA LYS A 374 35.31 -17.00 20.60
C LYS A 374 34.65 -15.65 20.90
N THR A 375 34.44 -15.50 22.21
CA THR A 375 34.14 -14.38 23.09
C THR A 375 34.94 -13.09 22.86
N ALA A 376 34.30 -11.93 23.11
CA ALA A 376 34.93 -10.80 23.80
C ALA A 376 33.86 -9.89 24.46
N GLU A 377 33.80 -9.93 25.80
CA GLU A 377 33.17 -8.94 26.69
C GLU A 377 34.14 -7.78 26.96
N ILE A 378 33.63 -6.53 27.00
CA ILE A 378 34.02 -5.38 27.87
C ILE A 378 32.83 -4.37 27.73
N GLY A 379 32.24 -3.67 28.71
CA GLY A 379 32.45 -3.45 30.14
C GLY A 379 31.75 -2.13 30.55
N HIS A 380 30.80 -2.24 31.48
CA HIS A 380 30.35 -1.31 32.55
C HIS A 380 30.14 0.23 32.36
N SER A 381 28.91 0.62 32.74
CA SER A 381 28.50 1.68 33.70
C SER A 381 28.52 3.16 33.32
N GLN A 382 27.35 3.82 33.40
CA GLN A 382 27.00 4.75 34.51
C GLN A 382 25.57 5.33 34.36
N GLU A 383 24.76 5.20 35.41
CA GLU A 383 23.54 5.99 35.67
C GLU A 383 23.89 7.46 35.98
N PRO A 384 22.94 8.41 35.80
CA PRO A 384 22.27 8.94 37.00
C PRO A 384 20.79 9.36 36.83
N LYS A 385 20.00 8.98 37.84
CA LYS A 385 19.02 9.77 38.63
C LYS A 385 18.16 10.86 37.95
N SER A 386 16.88 10.50 37.81
CA SER A 386 15.65 11.20 38.25
C SER A 386 15.67 12.72 38.52
N SER A 387 14.79 13.44 37.82
CA SER A 387 14.06 14.58 38.40
C SER A 387 12.62 14.62 37.88
N SER A 388 11.69 14.57 38.83
CA SER A 388 10.24 14.66 38.69
C SER A 388 9.77 16.07 38.33
N SER A 389 8.83 16.19 37.38
CA SER A 389 7.90 17.31 37.33
C SER A 389 6.52 16.84 36.88
N GLN A 390 5.56 17.04 37.78
CA GLN A 390 4.16 16.65 37.70
C GLN A 390 3.44 17.40 36.58
N SER A 391 2.76 16.67 35.69
CA SER A 391 1.61 17.16 34.93
C SER A 391 0.33 16.56 35.51
N GLY A 392 -0.69 17.40 35.66
CA GLY A 392 -1.96 17.08 36.33
C GLY A 392 -2.79 16.00 35.63
N PRO A 393 -3.85 15.51 36.29
CA PRO A 393 -4.49 14.25 35.94
C PRO A 393 -5.40 14.41 34.71
N SER A 394 -5.02 13.80 33.59
CA SER A 394 -6.02 13.32 32.63
C SER A 394 -6.66 12.08 33.26
N GLN A 395 -7.94 12.21 33.55
CA GLN A 395 -8.78 11.28 34.29
C GLN A 395 -8.56 9.82 33.86
N ARG A 396 -7.85 9.07 34.70
CA ARG A 396 -7.67 7.63 34.59
C ARG A 396 -9.02 6.99 34.91
N VAL A 397 -9.59 6.27 33.95
CA VAL A 397 -10.68 5.34 34.27
C VAL A 397 -10.03 4.12 34.90
N SER A 398 -10.17 3.97 36.23
CA SER A 398 -9.66 2.80 36.94
C SER A 398 -10.50 1.57 36.57
N LEU A 399 -9.93 0.37 36.75
CA LEU A 399 -10.62 -0.90 36.55
C LEU A 399 -11.91 -1.00 37.41
N GLU A 400 -11.99 -0.24 38.50
CA GLU A 400 -13.17 -0.05 39.33
C GLU A 400 -14.25 0.83 38.69
N GLU A 401 -13.91 1.83 37.88
CA GLU A 401 -14.89 2.61 37.12
C GLU A 401 -15.49 1.79 35.96
N LEU A 402 -14.70 0.93 35.31
CA LEU A 402 -15.22 -0.05 34.33
C LEU A 402 -16.16 -1.07 34.99
N ARG A 403 -15.82 -1.55 36.19
CA ARG A 403 -16.71 -2.41 37.00
C ARG A 403 -17.98 -1.68 37.42
N ARG A 404 -17.93 -0.36 37.69
CA ARG A 404 -19.10 0.44 38.02
C ARG A 404 -20.03 0.61 36.81
N PHE A 405 -19.49 0.93 35.64
CA PHE A 405 -20.26 1.03 34.39
C PHE A 405 -20.94 -0.29 34.00
N ALA A 406 -20.26 -1.42 34.18
CA ALA A 406 -20.84 -2.75 33.92
C ALA A 406 -21.98 -3.09 34.91
N ARG A 407 -21.88 -2.69 36.18
CA ARG A 407 -22.96 -2.85 37.18
C ARG A 407 -24.16 -1.95 36.89
N GLU A 408 -23.93 -0.71 36.48
CA GLU A 408 -25.01 0.23 36.11
C GLU A 408 -25.79 -0.27 34.87
N ALA A 409 -25.12 -0.92 33.92
CA ALA A 409 -25.77 -1.52 32.75
C ALA A 409 -26.59 -2.78 33.08
N GLN A 410 -26.18 -3.59 34.06
CA GLN A 410 -26.91 -4.80 34.47
C GLN A 410 -28.15 -4.54 35.33
N VAL A 411 -28.23 -3.39 36.02
CA VAL A 411 -29.43 -3.03 36.81
C VAL A 411 -30.56 -2.51 35.90
N ALA A 412 -30.27 -2.10 34.66
CA ALA A 412 -31.26 -1.61 33.72
C ALA A 412 -32.09 -2.72 33.03
N ASP A 413 -31.62 -3.98 33.03
CA ASP A 413 -32.28 -5.12 32.35
C ASP A 413 -33.06 -6.06 33.30
N ALA A 414 -33.27 -5.68 34.56
CA ALA A 414 -34.23 -6.36 35.42
C ALA A 414 -35.64 -5.77 35.22
N GLU A 415 -36.49 -6.50 34.48
CA GLU A 415 -37.89 -6.16 34.15
C GLU A 415 -38.74 -5.68 35.36
N PRO A 416 -39.83 -4.95 35.08
CA PRO A 416 -41.11 -5.33 35.69
C PRO A 416 -42.21 -5.60 34.66
N GLU A 417 -42.77 -6.79 34.79
CA GLU A 417 -44.13 -7.28 34.54
C GLU A 417 -45.14 -6.41 33.74
N ALA A 418 -45.58 -7.03 32.65
CA ALA A 418 -46.89 -7.02 31.98
C ALA A 418 -48.06 -6.21 32.56
N LYS A 419 -48.66 -5.33 31.72
CA LYS A 419 -50.13 -5.15 31.63
C LYS A 419 -50.62 -4.94 30.18
N THR A 420 -51.35 -5.97 29.72
CA THR A 420 -52.46 -6.02 28.75
C THR A 420 -52.96 -4.72 28.06
N GLY A 421 -53.16 -4.77 26.73
CA GLY A 421 -54.31 -4.08 26.11
C GLY A 421 -54.22 -3.60 24.64
N LYS A 422 -54.74 -4.43 23.73
CA LYS A 422 -55.56 -4.10 22.53
C LYS A 422 -55.00 -3.27 21.35
N ARG A 423 -54.91 -3.99 20.22
CA ARG A 423 -55.52 -3.76 18.89
C ARG A 423 -55.24 -2.47 18.09
N ALA A 424 -54.74 -2.75 16.88
CA ALA A 424 -55.11 -2.15 15.58
C ALA A 424 -54.48 -0.81 15.19
N PHE A 425 -53.42 -0.84 14.35
CA PHE A 425 -53.14 0.23 13.37
C PHE A 425 -52.24 -0.15 12.17
N LEU A 426 -52.09 -1.44 11.82
CA LEU A 426 -51.37 -1.87 10.60
C LEU A 426 -52.33 -2.04 9.40
N LYS A 427 -52.92 -0.93 8.97
CA LYS A 427 -53.68 -0.86 7.71
C LYS A 427 -53.65 0.56 7.12
N LYS A 428 -52.45 1.05 6.78
CA LYS A 428 -52.23 2.19 5.87
C LYS A 428 -50.73 2.32 5.63
N LEU A 429 -50.23 1.72 4.54
CA LEU A 429 -49.04 2.19 3.80
C LEU A 429 -48.68 1.31 2.58
N PHE A 430 -49.43 0.24 2.29
CA PHE A 430 -49.49 -0.33 0.94
C PHE A 430 -50.85 -0.03 0.31
N GLY A 431 -50.88 1.00 -0.55
CA GLY A 431 -52.08 1.41 -1.26
C GLY A 431 -51.79 2.49 -2.29
N LYS A 432 -51.40 2.02 -3.49
CA LYS A 432 -51.28 2.72 -4.79
C LYS A 432 -50.17 3.75 -4.95
#